data_AF-Q0WUH5-F1
#
_entry.id   AF-Q0WUH5-F1
#
_cell.length_a   1.000
_cell.length_b   1.000
_cell.length_c   1.000
_cell.angle_alpha   90.00
_cell.angle_beta   90.00
_cell.angle_gamma   90.00
#
_symmetry.space_group_name_H-M   'P 1'
#
loop_
_entity.id
_entity.type
_entity.pdbx_description
1 polymer ?
#
loop_
_entity_poly.entity_id
_entity_poly.type
_entity_poly.pdbx_seq_one_letter_code
_entity_poly.pdbx_strand_id
1 'polypeptide(L)'
;MLRNVELVRDKLSSGNLRWLCYLSSTSVYGDCGGAWVNENHLPNPKTQSAKVRLAAEQGWLSLGRDLGVSTQILRLGGIYGPGRSAIDTLLKQERLSEGQKRRASRKFTSRVHVEDICQVLKAATEKPASGFVYPSSSMIILL
;
A
#
# COMPACT_ATOMS: atom_id res chain seq x y z
N MET A 1 9.01 -2.85 11.91
CA MET A 1 9.87 -4.03 11.73
C MET A 1 8.95 -5.21 11.42
N LEU A 2 9.20 -5.93 10.33
CA LEU A 2 8.53 -7.21 10.07
C LEU A 2 8.80 -8.12 11.28
N ARG A 3 7.75 -8.60 11.92
CA ARG A 3 7.88 -9.62 12.97
C ARG A 3 8.11 -10.95 12.26
N ASN A 4 8.97 -11.80 12.83
CA ASN A 4 9.26 -13.15 12.30
C ASN A 4 9.86 -13.15 10.88
N VAL A 5 10.75 -12.20 10.56
CA VAL A 5 11.42 -12.13 9.24
C VAL A 5 12.06 -13.46 8.86
N GLU A 6 12.74 -14.13 9.79
CA GLU A 6 13.40 -15.42 9.52
C GLU A 6 12.40 -16.50 9.08
N LEU A 7 11.27 -16.64 9.79
CA LEU A 7 10.23 -17.60 9.42
C LEU A 7 9.64 -17.29 8.03
N VAL A 8 9.40 -16.00 7.74
CA VAL A 8 8.89 -15.58 6.44
C VAL A 8 9.93 -15.85 5.36
N ARG A 9 11.20 -15.54 5.62
CA ARG A 9 12.32 -15.80 4.71
C ARG A 9 12.41 -17.29 4.39
N ASP A 10 12.47 -18.17 5.37
CA ASP A 10 12.58 -19.62 5.16
C ASP A 10 11.42 -20.18 4.32
N LYS A 11 10.19 -19.71 4.57
CA LYS A 11 9.01 -20.12 3.82
C LYS A 11 9.00 -19.60 2.39
N LEU A 12 9.55 -18.41 2.14
CA LEU A 12 9.60 -17.82 0.81
C LEU A 12 10.78 -18.33 -0.02
N SER A 13 11.93 -18.61 0.62
CA SER A 13 13.13 -19.16 -0.02
C SER A 13 12.97 -20.59 -0.52
N SER A 14 12.08 -21.38 0.11
CA SER A 14 11.87 -22.79 -0.24
C SER A 14 10.92 -23.01 -1.42
N GLY A 15 10.33 -21.94 -1.97
CA GLY A 15 9.40 -22.00 -3.10
C GLY A 15 9.94 -21.35 -4.38
N ASN A 16 9.17 -21.44 -5.47
CA ASN A 16 9.44 -20.74 -6.73
C ASN A 16 8.79 -19.33 -6.71
N LEU A 17 9.14 -18.51 -5.72
CA LEU A 17 8.60 -17.16 -5.59
C LEU A 17 9.17 -16.27 -6.69
N ARG A 18 8.30 -15.78 -7.59
CA ARG A 18 8.71 -14.94 -8.73
C ARG A 18 8.48 -13.45 -8.51
N TRP A 19 7.60 -13.09 -7.58
CA TRP A 19 7.19 -11.71 -7.35
C TRP A 19 6.67 -11.52 -5.93
N LEU A 20 7.01 -10.38 -5.34
CA LEU A 20 6.56 -9.96 -4.02
C LEU A 20 5.88 -8.59 -4.12
N CYS A 21 4.75 -8.43 -3.44
CA CYS A 21 4.02 -7.17 -3.42
C CYS A 21 3.55 -6.83 -2.02
N TYR A 22 3.82 -5.60 -1.58
CA TYR A 22 3.30 -5.08 -0.33
C TYR A 22 2.29 -3.96 -0.57
N LEU A 23 1.06 -4.19 -0.12
CA LEU A 23 0.00 -3.18 -0.11
C LEU A 23 0.19 -2.23 1.09
N SER A 24 0.66 -1.03 0.78
CA SER A 24 0.85 0.07 1.70
C SER A 24 -0.31 1.08 1.61
N SER A 25 -0.08 2.31 2.07
CA SER A 25 -1.09 3.36 2.14
C SER A 25 -0.48 4.72 1.83
N THR A 26 -1.24 5.58 1.14
CA THR A 26 -0.90 6.99 0.92
C THR A 26 -0.72 7.79 2.21
N SER A 27 -1.15 7.28 3.37
CA SER A 27 -0.91 7.89 4.69
C SER A 27 0.58 8.06 5.04
N VAL A 28 1.49 7.34 4.37
CA VAL A 28 2.94 7.51 4.50
C VAL A 28 3.43 8.86 3.99
N TYR A 29 2.67 9.55 3.13
CA TYR A 29 2.98 10.90 2.68
C TYR A 29 2.55 11.98 3.67
N GLY A 30 1.72 11.65 4.66
CA GLY A 30 1.16 12.63 5.57
C GLY A 30 0.04 13.45 4.93
N ASP A 31 -0.09 14.71 5.34
CA ASP A 31 -1.01 15.66 4.74
C ASP A 31 -0.26 16.51 3.71
N CYS A 32 -0.65 16.39 2.44
CA CYS A 32 -0.06 17.12 1.33
C CYS A 32 -0.83 18.41 0.98
N GLY A 33 -1.80 18.83 1.81
CA GLY A 33 -2.50 20.11 1.62
C GLY A 33 -3.35 20.19 0.35
N GLY A 34 -3.77 19.05 -0.20
CA GLY A 34 -4.50 18.98 -1.47
C GLY A 34 -3.61 18.96 -2.71
N ALA A 35 -2.28 18.92 -2.57
CA ALA A 35 -1.38 18.73 -3.69
C ALA A 35 -1.54 17.35 -4.33
N TRP A 36 -1.29 17.27 -5.64
CA TRP A 36 -1.15 16.01 -6.36
C TRP A 36 0.13 15.30 -5.91
N VAL A 37 0.00 14.01 -5.59
CA VAL A 37 1.11 13.18 -5.11
C VAL A 37 1.38 12.10 -6.14
N ASN A 38 2.65 11.97 -6.55
CA ASN A 38 3.13 10.91 -7.42
C ASN A 38 4.21 10.07 -6.70
N GLU A 39 4.71 9.05 -7.37
CA GLU A 39 5.68 8.06 -6.88
C GLU A 39 6.98 8.68 -6.39
N ASN A 40 7.34 9.84 -6.92
CA ASN A 40 8.57 10.56 -6.56
C ASN A 40 8.41 11.40 -5.29
N HIS A 41 7.19 11.49 -4.74
CA HIS A 41 6.96 12.25 -3.53
C HIS A 41 7.63 11.59 -2.32
N LEU A 42 8.30 12.37 -1.50
CA LEU A 42 9.00 11.85 -0.34
C LEU A 42 8.00 11.46 0.77
N PRO A 43 8.15 10.28 1.41
CA PRO A 43 7.34 9.92 2.57
C PRO A 43 7.55 10.91 3.72
N ASN A 44 6.45 11.33 4.35
CA ASN A 44 6.45 12.21 5.52
C ASN A 44 5.41 11.76 6.56
N PRO A 45 5.56 10.53 7.12
CA PRO A 45 4.54 9.93 7.97
C PRO A 45 4.39 10.68 9.30
N LYS A 46 3.18 11.20 9.55
CA LYS A 46 2.87 11.94 10.78
C LYS A 46 2.32 11.08 11.92
N THR A 47 1.61 10.01 11.61
CA THR A 47 1.01 9.13 12.63
C THR A 47 1.91 7.94 12.94
N GLN A 48 1.78 7.37 14.15
CA GLN A 48 2.51 6.16 14.51
C GLN A 48 2.20 5.00 13.55
N SER A 49 0.93 4.85 13.14
CA SER A 49 0.52 3.86 12.14
C SER A 49 1.20 4.05 10.78
N ALA A 50 1.38 5.28 10.32
CA ALA A 50 2.06 5.58 9.06
C ALA A 50 3.57 5.33 9.17
N LYS A 51 4.19 5.62 10.32
CA LYS A 51 5.61 5.30 10.58
C LYS A 51 5.85 3.80 10.59
N VAL A 52 4.98 3.04 11.26
CA VAL A 52 5.02 1.56 11.25
C VAL A 52 4.83 1.02 9.83
N ARG A 53 3.94 1.63 9.04
CA ARG A 53 3.71 1.27 7.63
C ARG A 53 4.96 1.48 6.79
N LEU A 54 5.60 2.65 6.88
CA LEU A 54 6.84 2.95 6.16
C LEU A 54 7.98 2.00 6.57
N ALA A 55 8.08 1.66 7.87
CA ALA A 55 9.04 0.66 8.34
C ALA A 55 8.75 -0.75 7.81
N ALA A 56 7.47 -1.08 7.56
CA ALA A 56 7.10 -2.34 6.91
C ALA A 56 7.46 -2.34 5.42
N GLU A 57 7.22 -1.24 4.69
CA GLU A 57 7.66 -1.10 3.30
C GLU A 57 9.15 -1.40 3.15
N GLN A 58 9.98 -0.77 3.99
CA GLN A 58 11.43 -1.00 3.96
C GLN A 58 11.81 -2.45 4.30
N GLY A 59 11.10 -3.07 5.24
CA GLY A 59 11.34 -4.47 5.57
C GLY A 59 11.02 -5.41 4.42
N TRP A 60 9.90 -5.20 3.70
CA TRP A 60 9.54 -6.00 2.54
C TRP A 60 10.51 -5.80 1.37
N LEU A 61 10.95 -4.56 1.13
CA LEU A 61 11.97 -4.25 0.12
C LEU A 61 13.29 -4.95 0.44
N SER A 62 13.73 -4.93 1.71
CA SER A 62 14.94 -5.63 2.12
C SER A 62 14.83 -7.14 1.92
N LEU A 63 13.70 -7.73 2.34
CA LEU A 63 13.45 -9.16 2.16
C LEU A 63 13.46 -9.56 0.68
N GLY A 64 12.85 -8.73 -0.18
CA GLY A 64 12.91 -8.91 -1.63
C GLY A 64 14.32 -8.96 -2.20
N ARG A 65 15.17 -8.01 -1.76
CA ARG A 65 16.59 -7.99 -2.13
C ARG A 65 17.33 -9.23 -1.64
N ASP A 66 17.14 -9.62 -0.38
CA ASP A 66 17.77 -10.80 0.20
C ASP A 66 17.39 -12.08 -0.56
N LEU A 67 16.14 -12.17 -1.04
CA LEU A 67 15.62 -13.32 -1.80
C LEU A 67 15.95 -13.25 -3.30
N GLY A 68 16.48 -12.13 -3.81
CA GLY A 68 16.66 -11.92 -5.25
C GLY A 68 15.35 -11.83 -6.04
N VAL A 69 14.24 -11.46 -5.38
CA VAL A 69 12.90 -11.42 -5.98
C VAL A 69 12.44 -9.98 -6.21
N SER A 70 11.85 -9.74 -7.38
CA SER A 70 11.24 -8.45 -7.72
C SER A 70 10.15 -8.10 -6.70
N THR A 71 10.33 -6.97 -6.01
CA THR A 71 9.43 -6.51 -4.94
C THR A 71 8.83 -5.16 -5.27
N GLN A 72 7.51 -5.04 -5.16
CA GLN A 72 6.76 -3.82 -5.44
C GLN A 72 6.01 -3.31 -4.21
N ILE A 73 5.93 -1.98 -4.08
CA ILE A 73 5.16 -1.32 -3.03
C ILE A 73 4.00 -0.57 -3.68
N LEU A 74 2.76 -0.96 -3.37
CA LEU A 74 1.56 -0.29 -3.85
C LEU A 74 0.99 0.58 -2.73
N ARG A 75 1.06 1.91 -2.88
CA ARG A 75 0.54 2.86 -1.88
C ARG A 75 -0.91 3.21 -2.24
N LEU A 76 -1.84 2.63 -1.48
CA LEU A 76 -3.27 2.73 -1.76
C LEU A 76 -3.92 3.93 -1.08
N GLY A 77 -4.84 4.58 -1.80
CA GLY A 77 -5.86 5.45 -1.24
C GLY A 77 -6.84 4.74 -0.31
N GLY A 78 -7.84 5.46 0.17
CA GLY A 78 -8.90 4.89 1.00
C GLY A 78 -9.78 3.94 0.19
N ILE A 79 -9.60 2.63 0.38
CA ILE A 79 -10.31 1.58 -0.38
C ILE A 79 -11.83 1.68 -0.17
N TYR A 80 -12.58 1.66 -1.27
CA TYR A 80 -14.04 1.54 -1.28
C TYR A 80 -14.51 0.46 -2.26
N GLY A 81 -15.77 0.05 -2.13
CA GLY A 81 -16.40 -0.95 -3.00
C GLY A 81 -17.71 -1.45 -2.42
N PRO A 82 -18.27 -2.56 -2.94
CA PRO A 82 -19.51 -3.14 -2.44
C PRO A 82 -19.50 -3.36 -0.92
N GLY A 83 -20.50 -2.81 -0.22
CA GLY A 83 -20.63 -2.90 1.25
C GLY A 83 -19.64 -2.04 2.05
N ARG A 84 -18.79 -1.27 1.37
CA ARG A 84 -17.77 -0.39 1.95
C ARG A 84 -17.67 0.94 1.20
N SER A 85 -18.75 1.70 1.19
CA SER A 85 -18.82 3.06 0.65
C SER A 85 -19.20 4.11 1.72
N ALA A 86 -19.23 5.38 1.32
CA ALA A 86 -19.79 6.44 2.15
C ALA A 86 -21.29 6.24 2.37
N ILE A 87 -22.02 5.80 1.34
CA ILE A 87 -23.45 5.50 1.41
C ILE A 87 -23.68 4.34 2.38
N ASP A 88 -22.92 3.24 2.26
CA ASP A 88 -23.02 2.11 3.20
C ASP A 88 -22.73 2.53 4.65
N THR A 89 -21.80 3.48 4.85
CA THR A 89 -21.52 4.02 6.18
C THR A 89 -22.72 4.78 6.75
N LEU A 90 -23.43 5.55 5.91
CA LEU A 90 -24.63 6.28 6.32
C LEU A 90 -25.81 5.34 6.58
N LEU A 91 -26.02 4.36 5.70
CA LEU A 91 -27.11 3.39 5.79
C LEU A 91 -27.02 2.52 7.04
N LYS A 92 -25.80 2.17 7.49
CA LYS A 92 -25.60 1.38 8.71
C LYS A 92 -26.02 2.11 10.00
N GLN A 93 -26.06 3.45 9.99
CA GLN A 93 -26.39 4.27 11.17
C GLN A 93 -25.61 3.94 12.46
N GLU A 94 -24.45 3.29 12.31
CA GLU A 94 -23.60 2.88 13.42
C GLU A 94 -22.63 4.00 13.84
N ARG A 95 -22.05 3.86 15.03
CA ARG A 95 -20.98 4.76 15.49
C ARG A 95 -19.81 4.71 14.53
N LEU A 96 -19.47 5.86 13.94
CA LEU A 96 -18.31 6.00 13.06
C LEU A 96 -17.02 5.62 13.80
N SER A 97 -16.18 4.82 13.14
CA SER A 97 -14.79 4.62 13.55
C SER A 97 -14.01 5.94 13.49
N GLU A 98 -12.90 6.03 14.22
CA GLU A 98 -12.00 7.19 14.16
C GLU A 98 -11.50 7.48 12.74
N GLY A 99 -11.27 6.43 11.94
CA GLY A 99 -10.96 6.58 10.52
C GLY A 99 -12.09 7.25 9.74
N GLN A 100 -13.35 6.86 9.97
CA GLN A 100 -14.51 7.46 9.32
C GLN A 100 -14.74 8.91 9.76
N LYS A 101 -14.63 9.22 11.06
CA LYS A 101 -14.75 10.60 11.58
C LYS A 101 -13.70 11.53 10.98
N ARG A 102 -12.43 11.10 10.92
CA ARG A 102 -11.35 11.87 10.31
C ARG A 102 -11.53 12.10 8.81
N ARG A 103 -12.32 11.28 8.11
CA ARG A 103 -12.67 11.55 6.70
C ARG A 103 -13.69 12.67 6.59
N ALA A 104 -14.67 12.73 7.49
CA ALA A 104 -15.68 13.78 7.46
C ALA A 104 -15.09 15.18 7.66
N SER A 105 -13.98 15.30 8.40
CA SER A 105 -13.29 16.58 8.61
C SER A 105 -12.26 16.94 7.52
N ARG A 106 -12.04 16.08 6.52
CA ARG A 106 -11.04 16.31 5.45
C ARG A 106 -11.71 16.82 4.18
N LYS A 107 -11.14 17.89 3.60
CA LYS A 107 -11.59 18.47 2.32
C LYS A 107 -11.30 17.57 1.13
N PHE A 108 -10.18 16.85 1.15
CA PHE A 108 -9.74 15.97 0.07
C PHE A 108 -9.35 14.60 0.61
N THR A 109 -9.73 13.54 -0.11
CA THR A 109 -9.28 12.17 0.18
C THR A 109 -9.03 11.41 -1.10
N SER A 110 -7.87 10.75 -1.22
CA SER A 110 -7.62 9.75 -2.26
C SER A 110 -8.42 8.47 -1.97
N ARG A 111 -8.97 7.87 -3.03
CA ARG A 111 -9.91 6.74 -2.97
C ARG A 111 -9.71 5.86 -4.19
N VAL A 112 -9.52 4.57 -3.94
CA VAL A 112 -9.37 3.56 -4.98
C VAL A 112 -10.44 2.50 -4.82
N HIS A 113 -11.06 2.06 -5.91
CA HIS A 113 -12.03 0.98 -5.88
C HIS A 113 -11.33 -0.37 -5.68
N VAL A 114 -11.96 -1.29 -4.95
CA VAL A 114 -11.38 -2.62 -4.69
C VAL A 114 -11.08 -3.39 -5.98
N GLU A 115 -11.93 -3.26 -7.00
CA GLU A 115 -11.73 -3.95 -8.28
C GLU A 115 -10.54 -3.37 -9.07
N ASP A 116 -10.27 -2.07 -8.95
CA ASP A 116 -9.10 -1.45 -9.60
C ASP A 116 -7.81 -1.97 -8.97
N ILE A 117 -7.78 -2.14 -7.64
CA ILE A 117 -6.65 -2.77 -6.94
C ILE A 117 -6.46 -4.20 -7.46
N CYS A 118 -7.54 -4.97 -7.58
CA CYS A 118 -7.47 -6.34 -8.11
C CYS A 118 -6.93 -6.37 -9.54
N GLN A 119 -7.36 -5.46 -10.41
CA GLN A 119 -6.88 -5.35 -11.79
C GLN A 119 -5.38 -5.02 -11.84
N VAL A 120 -4.94 -4.06 -11.02
CA VAL A 120 -3.51 -3.69 -10.94
C VAL A 120 -2.67 -4.84 -10.41
N LEU A 121 -3.13 -5.54 -9.38
CA LEU A 121 -2.44 -6.72 -8.86
C LEU A 121 -2.33 -7.83 -9.90
N LYS A 122 -3.41 -8.12 -10.63
CA LYS A 122 -3.40 -9.10 -11.72
C LYS A 122 -2.39 -8.70 -12.81
N ALA A 123 -2.44 -7.46 -13.27
CA ALA A 123 -1.50 -6.95 -14.27
C ALA A 123 -0.04 -7.01 -13.78
N ALA A 124 0.21 -6.71 -12.50
CA ALA A 124 1.55 -6.75 -11.91
C ALA A 124 2.10 -8.18 -11.78
N THR A 125 1.24 -9.19 -11.59
CA THR A 125 1.64 -10.60 -11.58
C THR A 125 1.98 -11.15 -12.97
N GLU A 126 1.32 -10.65 -14.02
CA GLU A 126 1.51 -11.11 -15.40
C GLU A 126 2.74 -10.47 -16.07
N LYS A 127 3.09 -9.24 -15.66
CA LYS A 127 4.31 -8.54 -16.06
C LYS A 127 5.15 -8.20 -14.82
N PRO A 128 5.77 -9.18 -14.15
CA PRO A 128 6.65 -8.90 -13.03
C PRO A 128 7.89 -8.18 -13.57
N ALA A 129 7.83 -6.84 -13.62
CA ALA A 129 8.80 -5.90 -14.19
C ALA A 129 9.98 -6.58 -14.92
N SER A 130 9.72 -7.14 -16.10
CA SER A 130 10.77 -7.74 -16.91
C SER A 130 11.55 -6.60 -17.57
N GLY A 131 12.77 -6.36 -17.08
CA GLY A 131 13.77 -5.59 -17.83
C GLY A 131 13.92 -4.11 -17.52
N PHE A 132 13.48 -3.62 -16.36
CA PHE A 132 13.96 -2.32 -15.86
C PHE A 132 14.69 -2.51 -14.53
N VAL A 133 16.01 -2.34 -14.57
CA VAL A 133 16.82 -2.11 -13.37
C VAL A 133 16.49 -0.70 -12.87
N TYR A 134 15.32 -0.54 -12.26
CA TYR A 134 15.18 0.49 -11.22
C TYR A 134 15.89 -0.04 -9.97
N PRO A 135 16.49 0.82 -9.14
CA PRO A 135 17.04 0.39 -7.86
C PRO A 135 15.91 -0.18 -6.98
N SER A 136 15.67 -1.49 -7.06
CA SER A 136 14.96 -2.36 -6.12
C SER A 136 13.58 -1.94 -5.58
N SER A 137 12.89 -0.91 -6.07
CA SER A 137 11.68 -0.39 -5.42
C SER A 137 10.75 0.37 -6.37
N SER A 138 10.08 -0.33 -7.29
CA SER A 138 8.98 0.29 -8.04
C SER A 138 7.82 0.57 -7.08
N MET A 139 7.46 1.85 -6.97
CA MET A 139 6.32 2.31 -6.21
C MET A 139 5.18 2.61 -7.18
N ILE A 140 3.96 2.16 -6.89
CA ILE A 140 2.78 2.47 -7.69
C ILE A 140 1.78 3.14 -6.77
N ILE A 141 1.33 4.35 -7.12
CA ILE A 141 0.26 5.03 -6.40
C ILE A 141 -1.08 4.76 -7.09
N LEU A 142 -2.05 4.29 -6.31
CA LEU A 142 -3.44 4.20 -6.76
C LEU A 142 -4.24 5.28 -6.02
N LEU A 143 -4.45 6.41 -6.71
CA LEU A 143 -5.14 7.59 -6.18
C LEU A 143 -6.65 7.51 -6.34
#